data_AF-A0A0P9ZX41-F1
#
_entry.id   AF-A0A0P9ZX41-F1
#
_cell.length_a   1.000
_cell.length_b   1.000
_cell.length_c   1.000
_cell.angle_alpha   90.00
_cell.angle_beta   90.00
_cell.angle_gamma   90.00
#
_symmetry.space_group_name_H-M   'P 1'
#
loop_
_entity.id
_entity.type
_entity.pdbx_description
1 polymer ?
#
loop_
_entity_poly.entity_id
_entity_poly.type
_entity_poly.pdbx_seq_one_letter_code
_entity_poly.pdbx_strand_id
1 'polypeptide(L)'
;MIEDMKFIELLKNRKIRKQLRKMDKLDRHAEKIRLKYPRAVVGVGTYGIPDIVDFGDDSVFRVGAYTSIAEGVKILLGGEHRTDWITTYPFPAMVGQVADIQDYAPSKGDVVIGSDCWICANATIVSGVTIGHGAIVAAGAMVVRDVAPYSVVGGNPCKFIRWRFDEDIRQLLLQAAWWDWPVEEVKSVARTLCSSDMDTFIDYIRQRQASPPLPVG
;
A
#
# COMPACT_ATOMS: atom_id res chain seq x y z
N MET A 1 26.58 8.34 -27.91
CA MET A 1 25.51 8.93 -27.06
C MET A 1 24.40 7.93 -26.73
N ILE A 2 23.59 7.44 -27.70
CA ILE A 2 22.49 6.48 -27.38
C ILE A 2 23.01 5.11 -26.93
N GLU A 3 24.09 4.59 -27.51
CA GLU A 3 24.70 3.32 -27.11
C GLU A 3 25.39 3.40 -25.74
N ASP A 4 26.07 4.51 -25.46
CA ASP A 4 26.68 4.76 -24.15
C ASP A 4 25.64 4.86 -23.03
N MET A 5 24.49 5.50 -23.31
CA MET A 5 23.37 5.57 -22.38
C MET A 5 22.78 4.18 -22.09
N LYS A 6 22.59 3.34 -23.11
CA LYS A 6 22.13 1.94 -22.93
C LYS A 6 23.12 1.12 -22.11
N PHE A 7 24.42 1.31 -22.33
CA PHE A 7 25.46 0.62 -21.58
C PHE A 7 25.48 1.04 -20.10
N ILE A 8 25.37 2.34 -19.80
CA ILE A 8 25.26 2.88 -18.43
C ILE A 8 24.02 2.31 -17.74
N GLU A 9 22.88 2.25 -18.44
CA GLU A 9 21.64 1.69 -17.91
C GLU A 9 21.76 0.20 -17.60
N LEU A 10 22.40 -0.58 -18.48
CA LEU A 10 22.69 -2.00 -18.24
C LEU A 10 23.57 -2.21 -16.99
N LEU A 11 24.61 -1.38 -16.81
CA LEU A 11 25.47 -1.44 -15.63
C LEU A 11 24.72 -1.07 -14.35
N LYS A 12 23.89 -0.01 -14.38
CA LYS A 12 23.02 0.39 -13.28
C LYS A 12 22.06 -0.74 -12.91
N ASN A 13 21.42 -1.35 -13.89
CA ASN A 13 20.50 -2.49 -13.71
C ASN A 13 21.22 -3.71 -13.12
N ARG A 14 22.45 -4.00 -13.56
CA ARG A 14 23.27 -5.09 -12.99
C ARG A 14 23.63 -4.82 -11.51
N LYS A 15 23.98 -3.57 -11.17
CA LYS A 15 24.30 -3.17 -9.80
C LYS A 15 23.08 -3.30 -8.88
N ILE A 16 21.93 -2.79 -9.31
CA ILE A 16 20.65 -2.90 -8.58
C ILE A 16 20.30 -4.38 -8.34
N ARG A 17 20.36 -5.23 -9.38
CA ARG A 17 20.09 -6.67 -9.24
C ARG A 17 21.03 -7.34 -8.23
N LYS A 18 22.31 -6.97 -8.23
CA LYS A 18 23.29 -7.50 -7.28
C LYS A 18 22.99 -7.07 -5.84
N GLN A 19 22.57 -5.82 -5.63
CA GLN A 19 22.16 -5.31 -4.31
C GLN A 19 20.89 -6.01 -3.81
N LEU A 20 19.84 -6.08 -4.63
CA LEU A 20 18.59 -6.77 -4.29
C LEU A 20 18.80 -8.25 -3.92
N ARG A 21 19.75 -8.94 -4.58
CA ARG A 21 20.09 -10.35 -4.27
C ARG A 21 20.74 -10.53 -2.89
N LYS A 22 21.37 -9.49 -2.34
CA LYS A 22 22.00 -9.53 -1.01
C LYS A 22 21.01 -9.23 0.12
N MET A 23 19.87 -8.64 -0.19
CA MET A 23 18.83 -8.31 0.79
C MET A 23 18.04 -9.55 1.21
N ASP A 24 17.51 -9.51 2.44
CA ASP A 24 16.50 -10.46 2.92
C ASP A 24 15.30 -10.47 1.97
N LYS A 25 14.61 -11.61 1.87
CA LYS A 25 13.48 -11.78 0.97
C LYS A 25 12.30 -10.86 1.33
N LEU A 26 12.13 -10.55 2.62
CA LEU A 26 11.11 -9.62 3.13
C LEU A 26 11.36 -8.19 2.66
N ASP A 27 12.61 -7.75 2.61
CA ASP A 27 12.95 -6.39 2.17
C ASP A 27 13.00 -6.24 0.65
N ARG A 28 13.41 -7.31 -0.04
CA ARG A 28 13.70 -7.28 -1.48
C ARG A 28 12.52 -6.81 -2.32
N HIS A 29 11.29 -7.18 -1.98
CA HIS A 29 10.12 -6.84 -2.79
C HIS A 29 9.67 -5.40 -2.54
N ALA A 30 9.63 -4.98 -1.28
CA ALA A 30 9.38 -3.60 -0.91
C ALA A 30 10.38 -2.66 -1.60
N GLU A 31 11.66 -3.04 -1.65
CA GLU A 31 12.69 -2.25 -2.32
C GLU A 31 12.49 -2.14 -3.83
N LYS A 32 11.97 -3.17 -4.50
CA LYS A 32 11.61 -3.07 -5.92
C LYS A 32 10.53 -2.01 -6.17
N ILE A 33 9.57 -1.88 -5.26
CA ILE A 33 8.52 -0.86 -5.35
C ILE A 33 9.16 0.53 -5.18
N ARG A 34 9.99 0.73 -4.16
CA ARG A 34 10.70 2.02 -3.93
C ARG A 34 11.59 2.41 -5.10
N LEU A 35 12.26 1.45 -5.74
CA LEU A 35 13.08 1.71 -6.93
C LEU A 35 12.25 2.09 -8.15
N LYS A 36 11.04 1.54 -8.32
CA LYS A 36 10.11 1.91 -9.41
C LYS A 36 9.41 3.24 -9.12
N TYR A 37 9.09 3.49 -7.85
CA TYR A 37 8.33 4.64 -7.37
C TYR A 37 9.05 5.29 -6.18
N PRO A 38 10.05 6.17 -6.40
CA PRO A 38 10.89 6.71 -5.33
C PRO A 38 10.14 7.54 -4.27
N ARG A 39 8.96 8.07 -4.62
CA ARG A 39 8.09 8.80 -3.67
C ARG A 39 7.26 7.87 -2.79
N ALA A 40 7.08 6.60 -3.18
CA ALA A 40 6.23 5.68 -2.45
C ALA A 40 6.85 5.29 -1.10
N VAL A 41 6.01 5.25 -0.05
CA VAL A 41 6.38 4.74 1.27
C VAL A 41 5.90 3.30 1.36
N VAL A 42 6.81 2.37 1.63
CA VAL A 42 6.53 0.92 1.55
C VAL A 42 7.07 0.23 2.79
N GLY A 43 6.25 -0.54 3.49
CA GLY A 43 6.65 -1.33 4.65
C GLY A 43 7.41 -2.61 4.29
N VAL A 44 8.11 -3.19 5.27
CA VAL A 44 8.82 -4.48 5.15
C VAL A 44 7.85 -5.61 4.79
N GLY A 45 8.31 -6.62 4.03
CA GLY A 45 7.50 -7.79 3.68
C GLY A 45 6.43 -7.56 2.61
N THR A 46 6.11 -6.29 2.30
CA THR A 46 5.17 -5.95 1.23
C THR A 46 5.72 -6.34 -0.14
N TYR A 47 4.88 -6.95 -0.95
CA TYR A 47 5.26 -7.44 -2.27
C TYR A 47 4.15 -7.28 -3.30
N GLY A 48 4.54 -7.41 -4.58
CA GLY A 48 3.72 -7.02 -5.72
C GLY A 48 4.12 -5.65 -6.22
N ILE A 49 3.91 -5.37 -7.51
CA ILE A 49 4.21 -4.06 -8.08
C ILE A 49 2.91 -3.51 -8.64
N PRO A 50 2.25 -2.55 -7.96
CA PRO A 50 1.08 -1.89 -8.50
C PRO A 50 1.45 -0.99 -9.68
N ASP A 51 0.44 -0.59 -10.44
CA ASP A 51 0.52 0.49 -11.40
C ASP A 51 0.04 1.79 -10.75
N ILE A 52 0.99 2.60 -10.33
CA ILE A 52 0.72 3.93 -9.76
C ILE A 52 0.60 4.93 -10.91
N VAL A 53 -0.54 5.60 -10.98
CA VAL A 53 -0.84 6.70 -11.90
C VAL A 53 -0.82 7.99 -11.10
N ASP A 54 0.04 8.90 -11.51
CA ASP A 54 0.39 10.12 -10.79
C ASP A 54 0.32 11.30 -11.75
N PHE A 55 -0.30 12.39 -11.30
CA PHE A 55 -0.60 13.57 -12.11
C PHE A 55 0.17 14.82 -11.65
N GLY A 56 1.03 14.70 -10.63
CA GLY A 56 1.85 15.81 -10.13
C GLY A 56 1.26 16.55 -8.92
N ASP A 57 0.14 16.08 -8.36
CA ASP A 57 -0.60 16.72 -7.25
C ASP A 57 0.02 16.47 -5.86
N ASP A 58 1.33 16.24 -5.79
CA ASP A 58 2.12 15.90 -4.58
C ASP A 58 1.64 14.72 -3.72
N SER A 59 0.58 14.04 -4.14
CA SER A 59 0.00 12.89 -3.46
C SER A 59 0.96 11.71 -3.50
N VAL A 60 1.01 10.96 -2.39
CA VAL A 60 1.94 9.86 -2.19
C VAL A 60 1.18 8.56 -2.01
N PHE A 61 1.67 7.50 -2.66
CA PHE A 61 1.26 6.14 -2.33
C PHE A 61 2.00 5.65 -1.09
N ARG A 62 1.26 5.27 -0.05
CA ARG A 62 1.78 4.69 1.19
C ARG A 62 1.20 3.29 1.37
N VAL A 63 2.03 2.30 1.62
CA VAL A 63 1.61 0.95 1.95
C VAL A 63 2.39 0.43 3.16
N GLY A 64 1.66 -0.14 4.12
CA GLY A 64 2.20 -0.73 5.34
C GLY A 64 3.03 -1.98 5.08
N ALA A 65 3.36 -2.69 6.16
CA ALA A 65 4.17 -3.90 6.13
C ALA A 65 3.33 -5.14 5.82
N TYR A 66 3.97 -6.16 5.25
CA TYR A 66 3.37 -7.48 4.98
C TYR A 66 2.10 -7.45 4.11
N THR A 67 1.96 -6.43 3.25
CA THR A 67 0.81 -6.30 2.35
C THR A 67 1.07 -7.01 1.02
N SER A 68 0.10 -7.79 0.59
CA SER A 68 0.13 -8.57 -0.65
C SER A 68 -0.62 -7.82 -1.75
N ILE A 69 0.09 -7.38 -2.79
CA ILE A 69 -0.49 -6.68 -3.95
C ILE A 69 -0.43 -7.60 -5.16
N ALA A 70 -1.60 -7.96 -5.70
CA ALA A 70 -1.69 -8.79 -6.89
C ALA A 70 -1.44 -8.00 -8.19
N GLU A 71 -1.31 -8.72 -9.30
CA GLU A 71 -1.10 -8.13 -10.62
C GLU A 71 -2.26 -7.22 -11.05
N GLY A 72 -1.93 -6.15 -11.78
CA GLY A 72 -2.90 -5.23 -12.36
C GLY A 72 -3.59 -4.29 -11.37
N VAL A 73 -3.20 -4.29 -10.09
CA VAL A 73 -3.69 -3.32 -9.11
C VAL A 73 -3.29 -1.90 -9.52
N LYS A 74 -4.27 -1.00 -9.63
CA LYS A 74 -4.06 0.40 -9.98
C LYS A 74 -4.26 1.31 -8.79
N ILE A 75 -3.32 2.24 -8.61
CA ILE A 75 -3.39 3.30 -7.60
C ILE A 75 -3.46 4.62 -8.34
N LEU A 76 -4.54 5.38 -8.19
CA LEU A 76 -4.68 6.72 -8.77
C LEU A 76 -4.37 7.75 -7.69
N LEU A 77 -3.36 8.60 -7.91
CA LEU A 77 -2.92 9.62 -6.94
C LEU A 77 -3.46 11.03 -7.26
N GLY A 78 -4.44 11.15 -8.15
CA GLY A 78 -5.04 12.42 -8.52
C GLY A 78 -5.71 12.37 -9.88
N GLY A 79 -5.67 13.49 -10.61
CA GLY A 79 -6.25 13.61 -11.94
C GLY A 79 -7.78 13.70 -11.94
N GLU A 80 -8.36 14.23 -10.85
CA GLU A 80 -9.79 14.56 -10.87
C GLU A 80 -10.03 15.83 -11.68
N HIS A 81 -11.27 15.98 -12.15
CA HIS A 81 -11.71 17.18 -12.85
C HIS A 81 -12.78 17.88 -12.01
N ARG A 82 -12.79 19.22 -12.06
CA ARG A 82 -13.81 20.03 -11.39
C ARG A 82 -15.20 19.73 -11.94
N THR A 83 -16.02 19.04 -11.15
CA THR A 83 -17.41 18.71 -11.47
C THR A 83 -18.38 19.81 -11.04
N ASP A 84 -17.88 20.78 -10.28
CA ASP A 84 -18.56 21.95 -9.74
C ASP A 84 -18.34 23.22 -10.59
N TRP A 85 -17.53 23.14 -11.65
CA TRP A 85 -17.31 24.22 -12.61
C TRP A 85 -18.20 24.07 -13.85
N ILE A 86 -18.29 25.13 -14.66
CA ILE A 86 -19.09 25.14 -15.90
C ILE A 86 -18.64 24.04 -16.88
N THR A 87 -17.35 23.68 -16.87
CA THR A 87 -16.76 22.62 -17.70
C THR A 87 -15.79 21.79 -16.89
N THR A 88 -15.72 20.50 -17.19
CA THR A 88 -14.70 19.59 -16.66
C THR A 88 -13.42 19.62 -17.50
N TYR A 89 -13.40 20.32 -18.65
CA TYR A 89 -12.22 20.39 -19.51
C TYR A 89 -11.10 21.21 -18.85
N PRO A 90 -9.87 20.68 -18.71
CA PRO A 90 -8.79 21.36 -18.01
C PRO A 90 -8.12 22.39 -18.93
N PHE A 91 -8.85 23.45 -19.30
CA PHE A 91 -8.30 24.53 -20.14
C PHE A 91 -6.96 25.06 -19.64
N PRO A 92 -6.71 25.24 -18.33
CA PRO A 92 -5.42 25.75 -17.87
C PRO A 92 -4.23 24.84 -18.19
N ALA A 93 -4.43 23.52 -18.30
CA ALA A 93 -3.40 22.59 -18.77
C ALA A 93 -3.19 22.60 -20.30
N MET A 94 -4.21 23.01 -21.06
CA MET A 94 -4.26 22.81 -22.51
C MET A 94 -4.11 24.11 -23.31
N VAL A 95 -4.34 25.26 -22.68
CA VAL A 95 -4.48 26.56 -23.34
C VAL A 95 -3.70 27.61 -22.56
N GLY A 96 -2.63 28.13 -23.16
CA GLY A 96 -1.69 29.03 -22.50
C GLY A 96 -2.28 30.37 -22.03
N GLN A 97 -3.37 30.85 -22.64
CA GLN A 97 -4.02 32.13 -22.26
C GLN A 97 -4.68 32.09 -20.87
N VAL A 98 -4.91 30.89 -20.33
CA VAL A 98 -5.59 30.69 -19.04
C VAL A 98 -4.79 29.78 -18.10
N ALA A 99 -3.48 29.66 -18.33
CA ALA A 99 -2.57 28.85 -17.52
C ALA A 99 -2.37 29.38 -16.10
N ASP A 100 -2.82 30.61 -15.82
CA ASP A 100 -2.82 31.24 -14.50
C ASP A 100 -3.91 30.68 -13.57
N ILE A 101 -4.97 30.08 -14.11
CA ILE A 101 -6.04 29.46 -13.32
C ILE A 101 -5.49 28.22 -12.60
N GLN A 102 -5.54 28.24 -11.27
CA GLN A 102 -5.07 27.15 -10.41
C GLN A 102 -6.22 26.18 -10.06
N ASP A 103 -5.88 25.04 -9.44
CA ASP A 103 -6.85 24.09 -8.85
C ASP A 103 -7.90 23.54 -9.83
N TYR A 104 -7.52 23.43 -11.11
CA TYR A 104 -8.37 22.90 -12.17
C TYR A 104 -8.35 21.36 -12.24
N ALA A 105 -7.35 20.72 -11.62
CA ALA A 105 -7.16 19.27 -11.58
C ALA A 105 -6.84 18.82 -10.13
N PRO A 106 -7.84 18.80 -9.23
CA PRO A 106 -7.58 18.47 -7.84
C PRO A 106 -7.24 16.99 -7.64
N SER A 107 -6.55 16.70 -6.54
CA SER A 107 -6.43 15.36 -5.96
C SER A 107 -7.18 15.29 -4.64
N LYS A 108 -7.68 14.10 -4.29
CA LYS A 108 -8.20 13.82 -2.94
C LYS A 108 -7.12 13.46 -1.92
N GLY A 109 -5.84 13.50 -2.33
CA GLY A 109 -4.67 13.26 -1.49
C GLY A 109 -4.10 11.85 -1.60
N ASP A 110 -3.26 11.50 -0.63
CA ASP A 110 -2.56 10.22 -0.53
C ASP A 110 -3.50 9.02 -0.66
N VAL A 111 -3.00 7.94 -1.25
CA VAL A 111 -3.60 6.61 -1.09
C VAL A 111 -2.81 5.88 -0.03
N VAL A 112 -3.49 5.49 1.04
CA VAL A 112 -2.89 4.82 2.19
C VAL A 112 -3.43 3.41 2.31
N ILE A 113 -2.56 2.41 2.23
CA ILE A 113 -2.89 1.01 2.49
C ILE A 113 -2.20 0.57 3.77
N GLY A 114 -2.95 0.01 4.72
CA GLY A 114 -2.41 -0.50 5.96
C GLY A 114 -1.50 -1.72 5.76
N SER A 115 -0.95 -2.18 6.87
CA SER A 115 -0.24 -3.45 6.98
C SER A 115 -1.17 -4.67 6.89
N ASP A 116 -0.63 -5.84 6.55
CA ASP A 116 -1.36 -7.13 6.43
C ASP A 116 -2.56 -7.09 5.46
N CYS A 117 -2.56 -6.18 4.48
CA CYS A 117 -3.65 -6.11 3.52
C CYS A 117 -3.45 -7.13 2.39
N TRP A 118 -4.55 -7.59 1.80
CA TRP A 118 -4.53 -8.35 0.56
C TRP A 118 -5.34 -7.62 -0.51
N ILE A 119 -4.64 -7.09 -1.50
CA ILE A 119 -5.23 -6.37 -2.63
C ILE A 119 -5.21 -7.30 -3.85
N CYS A 120 -6.37 -7.85 -4.19
CA CYS A 120 -6.51 -8.82 -5.27
C CYS A 120 -6.43 -8.19 -6.66
N ALA A 121 -6.24 -9.04 -7.66
CA ALA A 121 -5.86 -8.64 -9.01
C ALA A 121 -6.85 -7.64 -9.62
N ASN A 122 -6.32 -6.67 -10.37
CA ASN A 122 -7.10 -5.66 -11.09
C ASN A 122 -7.99 -4.74 -10.22
N ALA A 123 -7.81 -4.71 -8.89
CA ALA A 123 -8.47 -3.69 -8.07
C ALA A 123 -7.94 -2.29 -8.43
N THR A 124 -8.82 -1.29 -8.41
CA THR A 124 -8.48 0.12 -8.61
C THR A 124 -8.80 0.91 -7.35
N ILE A 125 -7.84 1.68 -6.85
CA ILE A 125 -7.97 2.50 -5.64
C ILE A 125 -7.76 3.97 -6.05
N VAL A 126 -8.76 4.81 -5.78
CA VAL A 126 -8.74 6.23 -6.15
C VAL A 126 -8.05 7.08 -5.08
N SER A 127 -7.62 8.30 -5.44
CA SER A 127 -6.94 9.23 -4.54
C SER A 127 -7.73 9.50 -3.27
N GLY A 128 -7.02 9.75 -2.17
CA GLY A 128 -7.61 10.04 -0.86
C GLY A 128 -8.17 8.83 -0.09
N VAL A 129 -8.14 7.63 -0.67
CA VAL A 129 -8.64 6.42 0.00
C VAL A 129 -7.63 5.89 1.01
N THR A 130 -8.14 5.58 2.21
CA THR A 130 -7.44 4.81 3.25
C THR A 130 -8.02 3.40 3.36
N ILE A 131 -7.16 2.38 3.21
CA ILE A 131 -7.47 0.97 3.44
C ILE A 131 -6.86 0.55 4.78
N GLY A 132 -7.71 0.20 5.74
CA GLY A 132 -7.29 -0.20 7.09
C GLY A 132 -6.52 -1.52 7.13
N HIS A 133 -5.73 -1.70 8.19
CA HIS A 133 -4.92 -2.89 8.42
C HIS A 133 -5.70 -4.19 8.29
N GLY A 134 -5.08 -5.23 7.72
CA GLY A 134 -5.71 -6.53 7.60
C GLY A 134 -6.86 -6.61 6.61
N ALA A 135 -7.20 -5.54 5.88
CA ALA A 135 -8.33 -5.56 4.96
C ALA A 135 -8.04 -6.41 3.71
N ILE A 136 -9.11 -6.97 3.12
CA ILE A 136 -9.05 -7.74 1.87
C ILE A 136 -9.91 -7.01 0.84
N VAL A 137 -9.27 -6.61 -0.27
CA VAL A 137 -9.94 -6.00 -1.42
C VAL A 137 -10.03 -7.05 -2.52
N ALA A 138 -11.25 -7.45 -2.88
CA ALA A 138 -11.50 -8.47 -3.89
C ALA A 138 -11.06 -8.04 -5.30
N ALA A 139 -10.86 -9.03 -6.17
CA ALA A 139 -10.36 -8.79 -7.51
C ALA A 139 -11.33 -7.89 -8.32
N GLY A 140 -10.79 -6.96 -9.10
CA GLY A 140 -11.56 -6.03 -9.92
C GLY A 140 -12.37 -4.99 -9.13
N ALA A 141 -12.17 -4.86 -7.82
CA ALA A 141 -12.92 -3.89 -7.01
C ALA A 141 -12.54 -2.43 -7.35
N MET A 142 -13.53 -1.54 -7.35
CA MET A 142 -13.35 -0.10 -7.54
C MET A 142 -13.51 0.61 -6.20
N VAL A 143 -12.40 0.83 -5.52
CA VAL A 143 -12.34 1.39 -4.16
C VAL A 143 -12.38 2.91 -4.24
N VAL A 144 -13.56 3.47 -3.97
CA VAL A 144 -13.85 4.91 -4.04
C VAL A 144 -14.10 5.55 -2.68
N ARG A 145 -13.97 4.78 -1.60
CA ARG A 145 -14.15 5.19 -0.20
C ARG A 145 -13.23 4.35 0.69
N ASP A 146 -12.98 4.86 1.89
CA ASP A 146 -12.19 4.17 2.89
C ASP A 146 -12.72 2.78 3.23
N VAL A 147 -11.79 1.88 3.55
CA VAL A 147 -12.04 0.48 3.87
C VAL A 147 -11.64 0.24 5.32
N ALA A 148 -12.58 -0.23 6.13
CA ALA A 148 -12.33 -0.49 7.54
C ALA A 148 -11.29 -1.61 7.74
N PRO A 149 -10.48 -1.56 8.82
CA PRO A 149 -9.53 -2.63 9.13
C PRO A 149 -10.22 -4.00 9.24
N TYR A 150 -9.54 -5.04 8.75
CA TYR A 150 -10.01 -6.43 8.73
C TYR A 150 -11.35 -6.67 8.03
N SER A 151 -11.84 -5.71 7.25
CA SER A 151 -13.00 -5.92 6.39
C SER A 151 -12.60 -6.66 5.11
N VAL A 152 -13.55 -7.40 4.56
CA VAL A 152 -13.49 -7.95 3.21
C VAL A 152 -14.46 -7.14 2.37
N VAL A 153 -13.96 -6.56 1.30
CA VAL A 153 -14.72 -5.66 0.42
C VAL A 153 -14.56 -6.06 -1.04
N GLY A 154 -15.55 -5.73 -1.89
CA GLY A 154 -15.47 -6.01 -3.32
C GLY A 154 -16.58 -5.34 -4.14
N GLY A 155 -16.46 -5.42 -5.47
CA GLY A 155 -17.44 -4.86 -6.41
C GLY A 155 -17.07 -3.48 -6.97
N ASN A 156 -17.93 -2.97 -7.85
CA ASN A 156 -17.80 -1.64 -8.46
C ASN A 156 -19.15 -0.89 -8.40
N PRO A 157 -19.30 0.13 -7.53
CA PRO A 157 -18.33 0.56 -6.51
C PRO A 157 -18.12 -0.53 -5.45
N CYS A 158 -16.94 -0.51 -4.83
CA CYS A 158 -16.57 -1.46 -3.77
C CYS A 158 -17.50 -1.33 -2.57
N LYS A 159 -17.97 -2.46 -2.03
CA LYS A 159 -18.87 -2.55 -0.88
C LYS A 159 -18.35 -3.55 0.13
N PHE A 160 -18.74 -3.36 1.39
CA PHE A 160 -18.53 -4.32 2.45
C PHE A 160 -19.17 -5.67 2.13
N ILE A 161 -18.44 -6.76 2.36
CA ILE A 161 -18.91 -8.14 2.21
C ILE A 161 -19.05 -8.79 3.58
N ARG A 162 -17.97 -8.81 4.37
CA ARG A 162 -17.92 -9.40 5.71
C ARG A 162 -16.69 -8.93 6.50
N TRP A 163 -16.65 -9.25 7.78
CA TRP A 163 -15.43 -9.16 8.58
C TRP A 163 -14.56 -10.41 8.41
N ARG A 164 -13.24 -10.27 8.60
CA ARG A 164 -12.32 -11.41 8.76
C ARG A 164 -12.54 -12.12 10.10
N PHE A 165 -12.73 -11.34 11.16
CA PHE A 165 -12.86 -11.77 12.55
C PHE A 165 -13.92 -10.96 13.30
N ASP A 166 -14.33 -11.44 14.46
CA ASP A 166 -15.21 -10.72 15.39
C ASP A 166 -14.56 -9.41 15.88
N GLU A 167 -15.37 -8.46 16.34
CA GLU A 167 -14.91 -7.10 16.67
C GLU A 167 -13.84 -7.08 17.76
N ASP A 168 -14.02 -7.85 18.83
CA ASP A 168 -13.06 -7.97 19.93
C ASP A 168 -11.69 -8.49 19.45
N ILE A 169 -11.69 -9.49 18.58
CA ILE A 169 -10.47 -10.01 17.95
C ILE A 169 -9.82 -8.95 17.05
N ARG A 170 -10.61 -8.24 16.24
CA ARG A 170 -10.07 -7.16 15.38
C ARG A 170 -9.42 -6.07 16.22
N GLN A 171 -10.06 -5.64 17.30
CA GLN A 171 -9.51 -4.62 18.20
C GLN A 171 -8.23 -5.10 18.89
N LEU A 172 -8.20 -6.34 19.36
CA LEU A 172 -7.00 -6.92 19.95
C LEU A 172 -5.84 -6.97 18.95
N LEU A 173 -6.08 -7.39 17.70
CA LEU A 173 -5.04 -7.46 16.68
C LEU A 173 -4.56 -6.07 16.26
N LEU A 174 -5.45 -5.07 16.18
CA LEU A 174 -5.09 -3.67 15.92
C LEU A 174 -4.20 -3.11 17.04
N GLN A 175 -4.52 -3.41 18.29
CA GLN A 175 -3.71 -3.00 19.44
C GLN A 175 -2.36 -3.73 19.48
N ALA A 176 -2.35 -5.00 19.12
CA ALA A 176 -1.14 -5.82 19.07
C ALA A 176 -0.17 -5.33 17.99
N ALA A 177 -0.70 -4.87 16.84
CA ALA A 177 0.05 -4.33 15.72
C ALA A 177 1.29 -5.18 15.38
N TRP A 178 1.09 -6.49 15.20
CA TRP A 178 2.19 -7.46 15.07
C TRP A 178 3.16 -7.14 13.93
N TRP A 179 2.69 -6.43 12.91
CA TRP A 179 3.48 -5.95 11.79
C TRP A 179 4.55 -4.92 12.18
N ASP A 180 4.44 -4.28 13.35
CA ASP A 180 5.42 -3.31 13.88
C ASP A 180 6.42 -3.97 14.85
N TRP A 181 6.29 -5.26 15.15
CA TRP A 181 7.22 -5.97 16.02
C TRP A 181 8.59 -6.16 15.34
N PRO A 182 9.68 -6.35 16.12
CA PRO A 182 10.98 -6.74 15.57
C PRO A 182 10.86 -7.93 14.61
N VAL A 183 11.48 -7.84 13.44
CA VAL A 183 11.37 -8.87 12.37
C VAL A 183 11.72 -10.28 12.86
N GLU A 184 12.71 -10.42 13.75
CA GLU A 184 13.09 -11.73 14.29
C GLU A 184 12.02 -12.29 15.25
N GLU A 185 11.31 -11.43 15.98
CA GLU A 185 10.16 -11.83 16.78
C GLU A 185 9.02 -12.32 15.87
N VAL A 186 8.68 -11.56 14.82
CA VAL A 186 7.66 -11.95 13.82
C VAL A 186 8.01 -13.31 13.19
N LYS A 187 9.27 -13.53 12.83
CA LYS A 187 9.75 -14.83 12.33
C LYS A 187 9.57 -15.94 13.36
N SER A 188 9.82 -15.68 14.65
CA SER A 188 9.68 -16.69 15.71
C SER A 188 8.23 -17.18 15.87
N VAL A 189 7.24 -16.30 15.65
CA VAL A 189 5.80 -16.63 15.73
C VAL A 189 5.15 -16.91 14.38
N ALA A 190 5.91 -16.94 13.29
CA ALA A 190 5.37 -17.09 11.93
C ALA A 190 4.55 -18.38 11.75
N ARG A 191 4.85 -19.45 12.49
CA ARG A 191 4.05 -20.68 12.47
C ARG A 191 2.63 -20.45 12.99
N THR A 192 2.48 -19.68 14.07
CA THR A 192 1.18 -19.34 14.65
C THR A 192 0.44 -18.34 13.76
N LEU A 193 1.14 -17.33 13.22
CA LEU A 193 0.57 -16.39 12.24
C LEU A 193 0.05 -17.09 10.98
N CYS A 194 0.68 -18.19 10.57
CA CYS A 194 0.27 -19.04 9.44
C CYS A 194 -0.69 -20.17 9.87
N SER A 195 -1.56 -19.93 10.84
CA SER A 195 -2.54 -20.91 11.34
C SER A 195 -3.88 -20.25 11.67
N SER A 196 -4.88 -21.07 11.99
CA SER A 196 -6.15 -20.62 12.56
C SER A 196 -6.17 -20.68 14.09
N ASP A 197 -5.03 -20.97 14.73
CA ASP A 197 -4.92 -21.11 16.19
C ASP A 197 -4.84 -19.72 16.84
N MET A 198 -6.00 -19.07 16.91
CA MET A 198 -6.13 -17.72 17.46
C MET A 198 -5.85 -17.70 18.97
N ASP A 199 -6.25 -18.74 19.71
CA ASP A 199 -6.07 -18.80 21.16
C ASP A 199 -4.59 -18.74 21.54
N THR A 200 -3.75 -19.56 20.88
CA THR A 200 -2.29 -19.53 21.08
C THR A 200 -1.71 -18.15 20.75
N PHE A 201 -2.20 -17.48 19.71
CA PHE A 201 -1.71 -16.16 19.33
C PHE A 201 -2.15 -15.06 20.32
N ILE A 202 -3.38 -15.13 20.81
CA ILE A 202 -3.90 -14.22 21.84
C ILE A 202 -3.08 -14.36 23.13
N ASP A 203 -2.79 -15.59 23.55
CA ASP A 203 -1.98 -15.84 24.73
C ASP A 203 -0.56 -15.28 24.56
N TYR A 204 0.02 -15.41 23.36
CA TYR A 204 1.29 -14.77 23.04
C TYR A 204 1.21 -13.23 23.15
N ILE A 205 0.19 -12.59 22.57
CA ILE A 205 -0.02 -11.13 22.66
C ILE A 205 -0.11 -10.69 24.13
N ARG A 206 -0.88 -11.41 24.94
CA ARG A 206 -1.04 -11.10 26.37
C ARG A 206 0.28 -11.19 27.13
N GLN A 207 1.05 -12.25 26.89
CA GLN A 207 2.38 -12.42 27.47
C GLN A 207 3.34 -11.31 27.05
N ARG A 208 3.31 -10.93 25.76
CA ARG A 208 4.12 -9.85 25.19
C ARG A 208 3.81 -8.49 25.82
N GLN A 209 2.53 -8.19 26.07
CA GLN A 209 2.11 -6.93 26.72
C GLN A 209 2.52 -6.87 28.19
N ALA A 210 2.53 -8.01 28.89
CA ALA A 210 2.99 -8.11 30.27
C ALA A 210 4.52 -7.98 30.43
N SER A 211 5.27 -8.14 29.35
CA SER A 211 6.74 -8.03 29.33
C SER A 211 7.19 -7.29 28.07
N PRO A 212 6.99 -5.96 28.01
CA PRO A 212 7.39 -5.18 26.85
C PRO A 212 8.89 -5.35 26.59
N PRO A 213 9.33 -5.38 25.32
CA PRO A 213 10.75 -5.43 25.00
C PRO A 213 11.48 -4.27 25.67
N LEU A 214 12.67 -4.53 26.21
CA LEU A 214 13.55 -3.46 26.67
C LEU A 214 13.75 -2.46 25.50
N PRO A 215 13.73 -1.15 25.76
CA PRO A 215 13.93 -0.16 24.71
C PRO A 215 15.24 -0.44 23.98
N VAL A 216 15.15 -0.51 22.65
CA VAL A 216 16.33 -0.62 21.79
C VAL A 216 17.06 0.73 21.88
N GLY A 217 18.24 0.72 22.50
CA GLY A 217 19.12 1.89 22.62
C GLY A 217 19.77 2.30 21.31
#